data_AF-A0A0W7TLI2-F1
#
_entry.id   AF-A0A0W7TLI2-F1
#
_cell.length_a   1.000
_cell.length_b   1.000
_cell.length_c   1.000
_cell.angle_alpha   90.00
_cell.angle_beta   90.00
_cell.angle_gamma   90.00
#
_symmetry.space_group_name_H-M   'P 1'
#
loop_
_entity.id
_entity.type
_entity.pdbx_description
1 polymer ?
#
loop_
_entity_poly.entity_id
_entity_poly.type
_entity_poly.pdbx_seq_one_letter_code
_entity_poly.pdbx_strand_id
1 'polypeptide(L)'
;MLEEAAGVEGRELSPGERQAQLEKYRFRFVNIYQELEMSSRFVDTHRDVSQGGDGVQLHSHTFYEMIYCTGGSTQYLLGTQRYRLRHGDIVLIPPGVSHRPLLAEKMADPYRRCVVWFSQEYVESVRPMWPELLKNQRFGVLRTANTRWEGMAKLFEAGCGEAARGAPGWQAVVCATTLELLVNIARALEDVDRPTPPAEVPDLFDRLNLFIEEHLAQDVTLERAAREFFVSKSTIDQLFRKKLGISFYRYLTQSRLIAAKERILEGEALGRICTDVGFADYSTFYRAFRREYGVAPSDFRDFNRP
;
A
#
# COMPACT_ATOMS: atom_id res chain seq x y z
N MET A 1 -30.90 -25.90 -18.93
CA MET A 1 -31.05 -24.60 -19.61
C MET A 1 -29.68 -23.95 -19.69
N LEU A 2 -28.87 -24.54 -20.56
CA LEU A 2 -27.68 -23.98 -21.17
C LEU A 2 -28.14 -23.47 -22.54
N GLU A 3 -27.44 -22.47 -23.08
CA GLU A 3 -27.70 -21.76 -24.35
C GLU A 3 -28.53 -20.48 -24.21
N GLU A 4 -27.85 -19.35 -24.05
CA GLU A 4 -28.03 -18.11 -24.83
C GLU A 4 -27.12 -17.01 -24.26
N ALA A 5 -26.00 -16.75 -24.94
CA ALA A 5 -25.33 -15.45 -25.03
C ALA A 5 -23.99 -15.60 -25.79
N ALA A 6 -24.06 -16.10 -27.02
CA ALA A 6 -23.07 -15.80 -28.04
C ALA A 6 -23.66 -14.69 -28.90
N GLY A 7 -23.13 -13.47 -28.78
CA GLY A 7 -23.49 -12.36 -29.66
C GLY A 7 -23.63 -11.01 -28.93
N VAL A 8 -22.51 -10.36 -28.61
CA VAL A 8 -22.36 -8.91 -28.76
C VAL A 8 -20.89 -8.64 -29.11
N GLU A 9 -20.66 -8.21 -30.36
CA GLU A 9 -19.39 -7.67 -30.85
C GLU A 9 -18.94 -6.44 -30.05
N GLY A 10 -17.63 -6.22 -30.04
CA GLY A 10 -16.94 -5.19 -29.27
C GLY A 10 -17.47 -3.78 -29.49
N ARG A 11 -18.25 -3.28 -28.53
CA ARG A 11 -18.45 -1.86 -28.32
C ARG A 11 -17.42 -1.38 -27.30
N GLU A 12 -16.52 -0.48 -27.71
CA GLU A 12 -15.67 0.24 -26.76
C GLU A 12 -16.55 1.02 -25.78
N LEU A 13 -16.40 0.71 -24.50
CA LEU A 13 -17.12 1.38 -23.43
C LEU A 13 -16.57 2.80 -23.27
N SER A 14 -17.47 3.78 -23.18
CA SER A 14 -17.06 5.15 -22.83
C SER A 14 -16.39 5.16 -21.45
N PRO A 15 -15.53 6.16 -21.14
CA PRO A 15 -14.90 6.26 -19.83
C PRO A 15 -15.90 6.20 -18.65
N GLY A 16 -17.10 6.77 -18.82
CA GLY A 16 -18.16 6.70 -17.81
C GLY A 16 -18.82 5.32 -17.68
N GLU A 17 -19.02 4.60 -18.78
CA GLU A 17 -19.54 3.21 -18.76
C GLU A 17 -18.51 2.24 -18.18
N ARG A 18 -17.23 2.48 -18.47
CA ARG A 18 -16.09 1.78 -17.87
C ARG A 18 -16.06 1.94 -16.35
N GLN A 19 -16.19 3.18 -15.87
CA GLN A 19 -16.24 3.49 -14.45
C GLN A 19 -17.47 2.88 -13.75
N ALA A 20 -18.66 2.96 -14.37
CA ALA A 20 -19.88 2.36 -13.82
C ALA A 20 -19.81 0.82 -13.79
N GLN A 21 -19.13 0.21 -14.77
CA GLN A 21 -18.93 -1.23 -14.80
C GLN A 21 -17.92 -1.68 -13.73
N LEU A 22 -16.85 -0.91 -13.50
CA LEU A 22 -15.95 -1.08 -12.36
C LEU A 22 -16.71 -1.08 -11.03
N GLU A 23 -17.54 -0.06 -10.79
CA GLU A 23 -18.36 0.07 -9.58
C GLU A 23 -19.30 -1.12 -9.37
N LYS A 24 -19.90 -1.64 -10.45
CA LYS A 24 -20.81 -2.80 -10.40
C LYS A 24 -20.12 -4.10 -9.98
N TYR A 25 -18.83 -4.28 -10.28
CA TYR A 25 -18.07 -5.48 -9.89
C TYR A 25 -17.44 -5.39 -8.48
N ARG A 26 -17.38 -4.18 -7.89
CA ARG A 26 -16.74 -3.93 -6.58
C ARG A 26 -17.49 -4.49 -5.37
N PHE A 27 -18.79 -4.75 -5.47
CA PHE A 27 -19.63 -5.06 -4.31
C PHE A 27 -19.63 -6.53 -3.83
N ARG A 28 -18.91 -7.47 -4.47
CA ARG A 28 -19.24 -8.90 -4.32
C ARG A 28 -18.26 -9.83 -3.61
N PHE A 29 -17.11 -9.39 -3.09
CA PHE A 29 -16.19 -10.31 -2.41
C PHE A 29 -15.54 -9.70 -1.17
N VAL A 30 -15.39 -10.53 -0.12
CA VAL A 30 -14.56 -10.23 1.07
C VAL A 30 -13.11 -10.25 0.61
N ASN A 31 -12.70 -9.10 0.12
CA ASN A 31 -11.41 -8.85 -0.48
C ASN A 31 -10.45 -8.39 0.62
N ILE A 32 -9.22 -8.94 0.65
CA ILE A 32 -8.18 -8.42 1.55
C ILE A 32 -7.67 -7.06 1.05
N TYR A 33 -7.90 -6.76 -0.23
CA TYR A 33 -7.93 -5.38 -0.70
C TYR A 33 -9.19 -4.68 -0.22
N GLN A 34 -9.09 -3.96 0.89
CA GLN A 34 -9.73 -2.65 0.90
C GLN A 34 -8.95 -1.82 -0.11
N GLU A 35 -9.47 -1.70 -1.34
CA GLU A 35 -9.06 -0.61 -2.21
C GLU A 35 -9.64 0.65 -1.58
N LEU A 36 -8.86 1.21 -0.65
CA LEU A 36 -9.08 2.55 -0.14
C LEU A 36 -9.07 3.44 -1.37
N GLU A 37 -10.14 4.19 -1.56
CA GLU A 37 -10.23 5.15 -2.64
C GLU A 37 -10.07 6.54 -2.08
N MET A 38 -9.36 7.35 -2.84
CA MET A 38 -9.37 8.77 -2.59
C MET A 38 -10.76 9.31 -2.95
N SER A 39 -11.37 10.02 -2.01
CA SER A 39 -12.57 10.83 -2.25
C SER A 39 -12.27 12.09 -3.06
N SER A 40 -11.03 12.58 -2.99
CA SER A 40 -10.57 13.76 -3.71
C SER A 40 -9.65 13.40 -4.87
N ARG A 41 -9.73 14.17 -5.97
CA ARG A 41 -8.85 13.99 -7.14
C ARG A 41 -7.36 14.08 -6.82
N PHE A 42 -6.97 14.98 -5.92
CA PHE A 42 -5.57 15.29 -5.65
C PHE A 42 -5.08 14.81 -4.29
N VAL A 43 -5.75 15.22 -3.20
CA VAL A 43 -5.29 14.94 -1.84
C VAL A 43 -6.47 14.69 -0.91
N ASP A 44 -6.38 13.65 -0.10
CA ASP A 44 -7.26 13.40 1.04
C ASP A 44 -6.48 13.38 2.35
N THR A 45 -7.16 13.69 3.45
CA THR A 45 -6.55 13.61 4.78
C THR A 45 -7.51 13.02 5.80
N HIS A 46 -6.98 12.22 6.73
CA HIS A 46 -7.77 11.51 7.73
C HIS A 46 -7.09 11.54 9.11
N ARG A 47 -7.89 11.40 10.16
CA ARG A 47 -7.40 11.13 11.51
C ARG A 47 -7.94 9.77 11.95
N ASP A 48 -7.03 8.88 12.28
CA ASP A 48 -7.37 7.52 12.65
C ASP A 48 -6.89 7.18 14.05
N VAL A 49 -7.65 6.28 14.68
CA VAL A 49 -7.30 5.67 15.96
C VAL A 49 -7.51 4.17 15.84
N SER A 50 -6.51 3.39 16.20
CA SER A 50 -6.59 1.93 16.27
C SER A 50 -6.35 1.43 17.70
N GLN A 51 -7.21 0.54 18.15
CA GLN A 51 -7.21 -0.11 19.45
C GLN A 51 -6.53 -1.48 19.39
N GLY A 52 -6.25 -2.06 20.57
CA GLY A 52 -5.79 -3.44 20.66
C GLY A 52 -6.84 -4.41 20.12
N GLY A 53 -6.41 -5.34 19.26
CA GLY A 53 -7.30 -6.31 18.61
C GLY A 53 -7.98 -5.83 17.33
N ASP A 54 -7.81 -4.57 16.92
CA ASP A 54 -8.32 -4.10 15.63
C ASP A 54 -7.65 -4.87 14.47
N GLY A 55 -8.46 -5.36 13.54
CA GLY A 55 -8.00 -6.14 12.40
C GLY A 55 -7.70 -5.28 11.19
N VAL A 56 -6.58 -4.53 11.18
CA VAL A 56 -6.12 -3.87 9.94
C VAL A 56 -5.41 -4.90 9.06
N GLN A 57 -6.01 -5.26 7.93
CA GLN A 57 -5.47 -6.28 7.04
C GLN A 57 -4.24 -5.75 6.28
N LEU A 58 -3.41 -6.65 5.75
CA LEU A 58 -2.33 -6.27 4.85
C LEU A 58 -2.93 -5.70 3.56
N HIS A 59 -2.50 -4.51 3.14
CA HIS A 59 -3.04 -3.85 1.95
C HIS A 59 -1.98 -3.04 1.20
N SER A 60 -2.30 -2.64 -0.02
CA SER A 60 -1.57 -1.64 -0.81
C SER A 60 -2.57 -0.80 -1.61
N HIS A 61 -2.13 0.37 -2.08
CA HIS A 61 -2.97 1.36 -2.79
C HIS A 61 -2.25 1.92 -4.03
N THR A 62 -2.98 2.59 -4.93
CA THR A 62 -2.44 3.17 -6.19
C THR A 62 -1.99 4.62 -6.05
N PHE A 63 -2.22 5.24 -4.90
CA PHE A 63 -1.75 6.57 -4.54
C PHE A 63 -0.56 6.50 -3.58
N TYR A 64 -0.02 7.66 -3.19
CA TYR A 64 0.98 7.74 -2.12
C TYR A 64 0.28 8.02 -0.80
N GLU A 65 0.84 7.50 0.29
CA GLU A 65 0.37 7.75 1.65
C GLU A 65 1.50 8.28 2.54
N MET A 66 1.18 9.31 3.31
CA MET A 66 1.99 9.80 4.42
C MET A 66 1.23 9.60 5.72
N ILE A 67 1.87 8.95 6.69
CA ILE A 67 1.32 8.74 8.02
C ILE A 67 2.19 9.47 9.03
N TYR A 68 1.60 10.34 9.83
CA TYR A 68 2.23 10.90 11.02
C TYR A 68 1.67 10.26 12.28
N CYS A 69 2.53 9.62 13.07
CA CYS A 69 2.16 9.02 14.34
C CYS A 69 2.02 10.09 15.43
N THR A 70 0.78 10.32 15.89
CA THR A 70 0.44 11.31 16.91
C THR A 70 0.35 10.71 18.31
N GLY A 71 0.38 9.39 18.46
CA GLY A 71 0.27 8.72 19.75
C GLY A 71 0.31 7.20 19.66
N GLY A 72 0.56 6.56 20.81
CA GLY A 72 0.77 5.12 20.88
C GLY A 72 2.12 4.65 20.35
N SER A 73 2.38 3.35 20.50
CA SER A 73 3.49 2.66 19.85
C SER A 73 3.00 1.35 19.27
N THR A 74 3.34 1.10 18.01
CA THR A 74 2.98 -0.14 17.33
C THR A 74 4.14 -0.62 16.47
N GLN A 75 4.19 -1.93 16.23
CA GLN A 75 4.95 -2.46 15.12
C GLN A 75 4.22 -2.14 13.82
N TYR A 76 4.96 -1.90 12.76
CA TYR A 76 4.41 -1.57 11.45
C TYR A 76 5.22 -2.31 10.39
N LEU A 77 4.53 -3.07 9.55
CA LEU A 77 5.12 -3.74 8.40
C LEU A 77 4.97 -2.81 7.20
N LEU A 78 6.08 -2.48 6.56
CA LEU A 78 6.17 -1.68 5.33
C LEU A 78 7.05 -2.43 4.32
N GLY A 79 6.43 -2.94 3.27
CA GLY A 79 7.01 -3.95 2.39
C GLY A 79 7.42 -5.18 3.20
N THR A 80 8.69 -5.53 3.13
CA THR A 80 9.30 -6.64 3.89
C THR A 80 9.97 -6.18 5.18
N GLN A 81 9.99 -4.88 5.47
CA GLN A 81 10.66 -4.31 6.63
C GLN A 81 9.68 -3.97 7.75
N ARG A 82 10.14 -4.18 8.98
CA ARG A 82 9.36 -3.91 10.19
C ARG A 82 9.97 -2.78 11.00
N TYR A 83 9.10 -1.85 11.39
CA TYR A 83 9.44 -0.66 12.14
C TYR A 83 8.68 -0.63 13.46
N ARG A 84 9.29 -0.02 14.49
CA ARG A 84 8.56 0.37 15.70
C ARG A 84 8.21 1.83 15.65
N LEU A 85 6.96 2.10 15.31
CA LEU A 85 6.42 3.44 15.27
C LEU A 85 6.16 3.96 16.68
N ARG A 86 6.41 5.26 16.86
CA ARG A 86 6.16 6.05 18.07
C ARG A 86 5.75 7.46 17.67
N HIS A 87 5.29 8.25 18.64
CA HIS A 87 5.01 9.68 18.45
C HIS A 87 6.17 10.38 17.72
N GLY A 88 5.84 11.14 16.68
CA GLY A 88 6.81 11.87 15.87
C GLY A 88 7.39 11.08 14.70
N ASP A 89 7.02 9.81 14.52
CA ASP A 89 7.42 9.06 13.34
C ASP A 89 6.52 9.43 12.14
N ILE A 90 7.13 9.70 10.99
CA ILE A 90 6.48 9.84 9.69
C ILE A 90 6.78 8.59 8.86
N VAL A 91 5.75 7.98 8.27
CA VAL A 91 5.89 6.88 7.30
C VAL A 91 5.50 7.42 5.93
N LEU A 92 6.35 7.22 4.93
CA LEU A 92 6.04 7.51 3.52
C LEU A 92 5.92 6.20 2.75
N ILE A 93 4.75 5.99 2.15
CA ILE A 93 4.33 4.75 1.52
C ILE A 93 4.00 5.04 0.04
N PRO A 94 4.76 4.49 -0.92
CA PRO A 94 4.48 4.68 -2.33
C PRO A 94 3.35 3.76 -2.81
N PRO A 95 2.80 4.02 -4.01
CA PRO A 95 1.89 3.11 -4.67
C PRO A 95 2.43 1.69 -4.72
N GLY A 96 1.54 0.72 -4.50
CA GLY A 96 1.82 -0.71 -4.63
C GLY A 96 2.57 -1.36 -3.46
N VAL A 97 3.29 -0.58 -2.64
CA VAL A 97 3.98 -1.12 -1.46
C VAL A 97 2.98 -1.58 -0.40
N SER A 98 3.03 -2.88 -0.08
CA SER A 98 2.20 -3.48 0.96
C SER A 98 2.57 -3.01 2.35
N HIS A 99 1.58 -2.76 3.19
CA HIS A 99 1.81 -2.34 4.55
C HIS A 99 0.63 -2.67 5.48
N ARG A 100 0.91 -2.64 6.79
CA ARG A 100 -0.09 -2.68 7.86
C ARG A 100 0.53 -2.40 9.23
N PRO A 101 -0.25 -1.86 10.18
CA PRO A 101 0.12 -1.93 11.59
C PRO A 101 0.00 -3.39 12.10
N LEU A 102 0.96 -3.80 12.92
CA LEU A 102 0.96 -5.06 13.66
C LEU A 102 0.53 -4.77 15.11
N LEU A 103 -0.78 -4.61 15.28
CA LEU A 103 -1.40 -4.25 16.56
C LEU A 103 -1.37 -5.45 17.51
N ALA A 104 -0.99 -5.20 18.77
CA ALA A 104 -1.06 -6.20 19.82
C ALA A 104 -2.52 -6.42 20.25
N GLU A 105 -2.87 -7.62 20.73
CA GLU A 105 -4.21 -7.90 21.28
C GLU A 105 -4.62 -6.93 22.40
N LYS A 106 -3.63 -6.51 23.20
CA LYS A 106 -3.80 -5.51 24.24
C LYS A 106 -2.78 -4.41 24.05
N MET A 107 -3.25 -3.17 23.97
CA MET A 107 -2.43 -1.97 23.87
C MET A 107 -2.69 -1.09 25.08
N ALA A 108 -1.61 -0.57 25.70
CA ALA A 108 -1.74 0.35 26.83
C ALA A 108 -2.19 1.75 26.36
N ASP A 109 -1.75 2.16 25.18
CA ASP A 109 -2.12 3.43 24.54
C ASP A 109 -2.54 3.16 23.08
N PRO A 110 -3.68 3.66 22.61
CA PRO A 110 -4.12 3.47 21.23
C PRO A 110 -3.14 4.06 20.22
N TYR A 111 -3.02 3.41 19.06
CA TYR A 111 -2.24 3.95 17.95
C TYR A 111 -3.03 5.06 17.25
N ARG A 112 -2.54 6.30 17.32
CA ARG A 112 -3.19 7.48 16.75
C ARG A 112 -2.33 8.06 15.64
N ARG A 113 -2.98 8.52 14.57
CA ARG A 113 -2.27 9.03 13.40
C ARG A 113 -3.06 10.06 12.60
N CYS A 114 -2.32 10.94 11.95
CA CYS A 114 -2.81 11.73 10.83
C CYS A 114 -2.33 11.07 9.54
N VAL A 115 -3.22 10.98 8.55
CA VAL A 115 -2.96 10.32 7.27
C VAL A 115 -3.19 11.34 6.17
N VAL A 116 -2.31 11.37 5.18
CA VAL A 116 -2.43 12.17 3.96
C VAL A 116 -2.25 11.25 2.78
N TRP A 117 -3.26 11.13 1.93
CA TRP A 117 -3.18 10.42 0.66
C TRP A 117 -3.07 11.43 -0.48
N PHE A 118 -2.21 11.17 -1.45
CA PHE A 118 -2.09 12.03 -2.63
C PHE A 118 -1.90 11.21 -3.90
N SER A 119 -2.63 11.60 -4.94
CA SER A 119 -2.71 10.83 -6.18
C SER A 119 -1.46 11.01 -7.05
N GLN A 120 -1.22 10.06 -7.95
CA GLN A 120 -0.21 10.22 -9.00
C GLN A 120 -0.47 11.48 -9.82
N GLU A 121 -1.74 11.81 -10.07
CA GLU A 121 -2.12 13.02 -10.80
C GLU A 121 -1.66 14.30 -10.09
N TYR A 122 -1.79 14.36 -8.76
CA TYR A 122 -1.27 15.47 -7.98
C TYR A 122 0.26 15.58 -8.11
N VAL A 123 0.99 14.46 -8.05
CA VAL A 123 2.44 14.43 -8.27
C VAL A 123 2.81 14.99 -9.65
N GLU A 124 2.10 14.58 -10.70
CA GLU A 124 2.33 15.10 -12.06
C GLU A 124 2.01 16.60 -12.17
N SER A 125 1.01 17.10 -11.45
CA SER A 125 0.68 18.53 -11.43
C SER A 125 1.78 19.40 -10.81
N VAL A 126 2.54 18.85 -9.85
CA VAL A 126 3.64 19.53 -9.15
C VAL A 126 4.97 19.38 -9.90
N ARG A 127 5.14 18.30 -10.66
CA ARG A 127 6.40 17.96 -11.35
C ARG A 127 7.02 19.11 -12.18
N PRO A 128 6.26 19.99 -12.87
CA PRO A 128 6.84 21.14 -13.56
C PRO A 128 7.60 22.12 -12.65
N MET A 129 7.20 22.25 -11.39
CA MET A 129 7.87 23.09 -10.39
C MET A 129 9.04 22.38 -9.72
N TRP A 130 8.94 21.07 -9.52
CA TRP A 130 9.95 20.26 -8.87
C TRP A 130 10.13 18.91 -9.59
N PRO A 131 10.97 18.85 -10.64
CA PRO A 131 11.14 17.66 -11.47
C PRO A 131 11.67 16.42 -10.73
N GLU A 132 12.34 16.64 -9.59
CA GLU A 132 12.96 15.59 -8.75
C GLU A 132 12.01 15.04 -7.69
N LEU A 133 10.77 15.54 -7.62
CA LEU A 133 9.75 15.03 -6.71
C LEU A 133 9.64 13.50 -6.82
N LEU A 134 9.96 12.83 -5.71
CA LEU A 134 9.87 11.37 -5.50
C LEU A 134 10.74 10.50 -6.43
N LYS A 135 11.57 11.06 -7.31
CA LYS A 135 12.40 10.29 -8.27
C LYS A 135 13.47 9.39 -7.62
N ASN A 136 13.93 9.73 -6.42
CA ASN A 136 15.04 9.05 -5.74
C ASN A 136 14.75 8.74 -4.27
N GLN A 137 13.49 8.84 -3.83
CA GLN A 137 13.22 8.71 -2.41
C GLN A 137 13.22 7.25 -1.98
N ARG A 138 14.15 6.92 -1.07
CA ARG A 138 14.07 5.71 -0.27
C ARG A 138 12.91 5.89 0.72
N PHE A 139 11.72 5.51 0.26
CA PHE A 139 10.51 5.40 1.05
C PHE A 139 10.77 4.58 2.32
N GLY A 140 10.15 4.97 3.43
CA GLY A 140 10.49 4.44 4.76
C GLY A 140 9.98 5.31 5.89
N VAL A 141 10.61 5.17 7.05
CA VAL A 141 10.21 5.88 8.28
C VAL A 141 11.23 6.96 8.64
N LEU A 142 10.74 8.14 9.01
CA LEU A 142 11.50 9.26 9.57
C LEU A 142 11.09 9.49 11.02
N ARG A 143 12.03 9.64 11.95
CA ARG A 143 11.78 9.95 13.37
C ARG A 143 11.99 11.43 13.67
N THR A 144 10.97 12.26 13.49
CA THR A 144 11.14 13.72 13.55
C THR A 144 11.12 14.28 14.97
N ALA A 145 10.61 13.53 15.96
CA ALA A 145 10.60 13.96 17.36
C ALA A 145 12.02 14.30 17.88
N ASN A 146 12.15 15.44 18.57
CA ASN A 146 13.42 15.97 19.07
C ASN A 146 14.45 16.29 17.98
N THR A 147 13.98 16.59 16.76
CA THR A 147 14.83 17.04 15.66
C THR A 147 14.31 18.38 15.13
N ARG A 148 15.09 19.06 14.28
CA ARG A 148 14.62 20.28 13.61
C ARG A 148 13.36 20.07 12.74
N TRP A 149 13.05 18.82 12.41
CA TRP A 149 11.92 18.43 11.57
C TRP A 149 10.61 18.19 12.34
N GLU A 150 10.62 18.31 13.67
CA GLU A 150 9.44 18.10 14.53
C GLU A 150 8.27 19.06 14.18
N GLY A 151 8.58 20.21 13.58
CA GLY A 151 7.59 21.17 13.10
C GLY A 151 6.61 20.62 12.05
N MET A 152 6.98 19.55 11.32
CA MET A 152 6.08 18.90 10.35
C MET A 152 4.79 18.37 10.98
N ALA A 153 4.80 18.04 12.28
CA ALA A 153 3.61 17.62 13.02
C ALA A 153 2.42 18.59 12.85
N LYS A 154 2.72 19.91 12.89
CA LYS A 154 1.71 20.96 12.75
C LYS A 154 1.08 20.99 11.36
N LEU A 155 1.84 20.63 10.32
CA LEU A 155 1.33 20.59 8.94
C LEU A 155 0.34 19.45 8.74
N PHE A 156 0.65 18.25 9.27
CA PHE A 156 -0.29 17.13 9.29
C PHE A 156 -1.58 17.49 10.03
N GLU A 157 -1.46 18.04 11.24
CA GLU A 157 -2.62 18.42 12.04
C GLU A 157 -3.46 19.52 11.38
N ALA A 158 -2.81 20.51 10.76
CA ALA A 158 -3.47 21.59 10.04
C ALA A 158 -4.21 21.08 8.80
N GLY A 159 -3.59 20.21 7.99
CA GLY A 159 -4.23 19.61 6.82
C GLY A 159 -5.48 18.81 7.19
N CYS A 160 -5.37 17.92 8.19
CA CYS A 160 -6.53 17.17 8.68
C CYS A 160 -7.62 18.08 9.28
N GLY A 161 -7.23 19.14 9.99
CA GLY A 161 -8.16 20.09 10.56
C GLY A 161 -8.90 20.91 9.50
N GLU A 162 -8.20 21.28 8.42
CA GLU A 162 -8.75 22.04 7.31
C GLU A 162 -9.77 21.23 6.51
N ALA A 163 -9.43 19.98 6.15
CA ALA A 163 -10.34 19.06 5.49
C ALA A 163 -11.61 18.81 6.34
N ALA A 164 -11.46 18.66 7.66
CA ALA A 164 -12.60 18.46 8.56
C ALA A 164 -13.53 19.69 8.66
N ARG A 165 -13.00 20.91 8.51
CA ARG A 165 -13.81 22.14 8.50
C ARG A 165 -14.57 22.32 7.19
N GLY A 166 -13.97 21.91 6.06
CA GLY A 166 -14.60 21.99 4.75
C GLY A 166 -14.93 23.43 4.30
N ALA A 167 -14.18 24.43 4.77
CA ALA A 167 -14.41 25.84 4.41
C ALA A 167 -14.12 26.09 2.92
N PRO A 168 -14.71 27.12 2.28
CA PRO A 168 -14.42 27.42 0.87
C PRO A 168 -12.91 27.51 0.58
N GLY A 169 -12.42 26.69 -0.36
CA GLY A 169 -11.01 26.63 -0.72
C GLY A 169 -10.16 25.63 0.09
N TRP A 170 -10.75 24.87 1.02
CA TRP A 170 -10.03 23.91 1.86
C TRP A 170 -9.18 22.91 1.06
N GLN A 171 -9.65 22.45 -0.11
CA GLN A 171 -8.89 21.52 -0.95
C GLN A 171 -7.56 22.14 -1.42
N ALA A 172 -7.57 23.43 -1.75
CA ALA A 172 -6.36 24.15 -2.18
C ALA A 172 -5.37 24.28 -1.02
N VAL A 173 -5.86 24.53 0.20
CA VAL A 173 -5.02 24.58 1.41
C VAL A 173 -4.43 23.21 1.73
N VAL A 174 -5.22 22.14 1.63
CA VAL A 174 -4.75 20.77 1.82
C VAL A 174 -3.70 20.40 0.76
N CYS A 175 -3.90 20.78 -0.51
CA CYS A 175 -2.88 20.60 -1.55
C CYS A 175 -1.60 21.40 -1.25
N ALA A 176 -1.70 22.65 -0.80
CA ALA A 176 -0.53 23.47 -0.48
C ALA A 176 0.26 22.93 0.71
N THR A 177 -0.42 22.54 1.79
CA THR A 177 0.20 21.95 2.99
C THR A 177 0.83 20.59 2.69
N THR A 178 0.24 19.81 1.78
CA THR A 178 0.82 18.54 1.30
C THR A 178 2.11 18.78 0.53
N LEU A 179 2.17 19.79 -0.34
CA LEU A 179 3.41 20.16 -1.03
C LEU A 179 4.50 20.56 -0.03
N GLU A 180 4.15 21.37 0.97
CA GLU A 180 5.09 21.78 2.02
C GLU A 180 5.62 20.57 2.81
N LEU A 181 4.76 19.61 3.15
CA LEU A 181 5.16 18.34 3.76
C LEU A 181 6.14 17.56 2.88
N LEU A 182 5.83 17.39 1.60
CA LEU A 182 6.69 16.65 0.66
C LEU A 182 8.08 17.29 0.53
N VAL A 183 8.15 18.62 0.46
CA VAL A 183 9.42 19.36 0.40
C VAL A 183 10.21 19.17 1.69
N ASN A 184 9.58 19.26 2.86
CA ASN A 184 10.26 19.08 4.14
C ASN A 184 10.73 17.64 4.36
N ILE A 185 9.93 16.64 3.94
CA ILE A 185 10.33 15.23 3.98
C ILE A 185 11.53 14.98 3.07
N ALA A 186 11.54 15.52 1.85
CA ALA A 186 12.69 15.38 0.96
C ALA A 186 13.97 15.95 1.56
N ARG A 187 13.90 17.16 2.13
CA ARG A 187 15.04 17.77 2.80
C ARG A 187 15.50 16.96 4.02
N ALA A 188 14.57 16.38 4.78
CA ALA A 188 14.90 15.52 5.91
C ALA A 188 15.57 14.21 5.48
N LEU A 189 15.21 13.67 4.31
CA LEU A 189 15.83 12.46 3.74
C LEU A 189 17.26 12.69 3.24
N GLU A 190 17.57 13.92 2.82
CA GLU A 190 18.91 14.36 2.39
C GLU A 190 19.75 14.94 3.53
N ASP A 191 19.19 15.04 4.73
CA ASP A 191 19.87 15.59 5.90
C ASP A 191 21.07 14.70 6.31
N VAL A 192 22.17 15.35 6.72
CA VAL A 192 23.37 14.64 7.23
C VAL A 192 23.00 13.85 8.48
N ASP A 193 22.16 14.44 9.34
CA ASP A 193 21.61 13.81 10.53
C ASP A 193 20.22 13.22 10.23
N ARG A 194 20.08 12.51 9.09
CA ARG A 194 18.82 11.91 8.65
C ARG A 194 18.14 11.19 9.83
N PRO A 195 16.91 11.58 10.20
CA PRO A 195 16.24 11.02 11.36
C PRO A 195 15.70 9.62 11.02
N THR A 196 16.55 8.60 11.08
CA THR A 196 16.17 7.22 10.79
C THR A 196 15.88 6.47 12.09
N PRO A 197 14.73 5.81 12.25
CA PRO A 197 14.51 4.93 13.38
C PRO A 197 15.56 3.80 13.42
N PRO A 198 15.94 3.31 14.60
CA PRO A 198 16.78 2.11 14.68
C PRO A 198 16.05 0.94 14.03
N ALA A 199 16.78 0.17 13.22
CA ALA A 199 16.25 -1.07 12.65
C ALA A 199 15.84 -2.04 13.77
N GLU A 200 14.69 -2.69 13.64
CA GLU A 200 14.38 -3.82 14.50
C GLU A 200 15.27 -5.01 14.11
N VAL A 201 15.63 -5.86 15.09
CA VAL A 201 16.32 -7.11 14.81
C VAL A 201 15.38 -8.01 13.99
N PRO A 202 15.78 -8.45 12.78
CA PRO A 202 14.91 -9.30 11.95
C PRO A 202 14.57 -10.61 12.67
N ASP A 203 13.28 -10.89 12.82
CA ASP A 203 12.81 -12.16 13.35
C ASP A 203 12.63 -13.20 12.21
N LEU A 204 12.05 -14.36 12.52
CA LEU A 204 11.77 -15.38 11.50
C LEU A 204 10.77 -14.87 10.44
N PHE A 205 9.80 -14.06 10.83
CA PHE A 205 8.79 -13.53 9.92
C PHE A 205 9.41 -12.55 8.93
N ASP A 206 10.28 -11.65 9.40
CA ASP A 206 10.97 -10.70 8.54
C ASP A 206 11.84 -11.41 7.48
N ARG A 207 12.58 -12.45 7.90
CA ARG A 207 13.41 -13.25 6.99
C ARG A 207 12.58 -14.06 5.98
N LEU A 208 11.42 -14.59 6.38
CA LEU A 208 10.50 -15.28 5.49
C LEU A 208 9.91 -14.33 4.44
N ASN A 209 9.61 -13.08 4.82
CA ASN A 209 9.12 -12.07 3.87
C ASN A 209 10.19 -11.71 2.83
N LEU A 210 11.43 -11.48 3.27
CA LEU A 210 12.54 -11.23 2.36
C LEU A 210 12.78 -12.40 1.40
N PHE A 211 12.73 -13.64 1.91
CA PHE A 211 12.83 -14.83 1.09
C PHE A 211 11.74 -14.90 0.02
N ILE A 212 10.49 -14.56 0.35
CA ILE A 212 9.39 -14.54 -0.63
C ILE A 212 9.63 -13.48 -1.70
N GLU A 213 10.10 -12.29 -1.32
CA GLU A 213 10.37 -11.18 -2.23
C GLU A 213 11.51 -11.53 -3.22
N GLU A 214 12.63 -12.04 -2.71
CA GLU A 214 13.80 -12.42 -3.53
C GLU A 214 13.53 -13.59 -4.48
N HIS A 215 12.54 -14.43 -4.17
CA HIS A 215 12.20 -15.64 -4.91
C HIS A 215 10.80 -15.62 -5.52
N LEU A 216 10.18 -14.44 -5.65
CA LEU A 216 8.76 -14.28 -6.01
C LEU A 216 8.39 -15.03 -7.31
N ALA A 217 9.26 -14.94 -8.32
CA ALA A 217 9.13 -15.57 -9.64
C ALA A 217 9.37 -17.09 -9.65
N GLN A 218 9.94 -17.64 -8.59
CA GLN A 218 10.34 -19.04 -8.50
C GLN A 218 9.26 -19.90 -7.83
N ASP A 219 9.49 -21.21 -7.77
CA ASP A 219 8.66 -22.10 -6.96
C ASP A 219 8.96 -21.90 -5.46
N VAL A 220 8.07 -21.17 -4.80
CA VAL A 220 8.13 -20.83 -3.37
C VAL A 220 7.14 -21.73 -2.63
N THR A 221 7.68 -22.70 -1.90
CA THR A 221 6.89 -23.71 -1.17
C THR A 221 7.22 -23.70 0.33
N LEU A 222 6.29 -24.17 1.15
CA LEU A 222 6.52 -24.34 2.59
C LEU A 222 7.67 -25.33 2.84
N GLU A 223 7.83 -26.35 2.00
CA GLU A 223 8.93 -27.32 2.02
C GLU A 223 10.29 -26.65 1.87
N ARG A 224 10.41 -25.72 0.90
CA ARG A 224 11.65 -24.98 0.66
C ARG A 224 11.95 -24.04 1.83
N ALA A 225 10.97 -23.23 2.24
CA ALA A 225 11.13 -22.29 3.35
C ALA A 225 11.46 -23.02 4.67
N ALA A 226 10.80 -24.14 4.97
CA ALA A 226 11.07 -24.94 6.16
C ALA A 226 12.52 -25.45 6.22
N ARG A 227 13.05 -25.93 5.08
CA ARG A 227 14.44 -26.39 4.98
C ARG A 227 15.44 -25.26 5.14
N GLU A 228 15.17 -24.12 4.51
CA GLU A 228 16.07 -22.96 4.51
C GLU A 228 16.18 -22.30 5.88
N PHE A 229 15.05 -22.19 6.59
CA PHE A 229 14.98 -21.54 7.89
C PHE A 229 15.08 -22.51 9.08
N PHE A 230 15.28 -23.80 8.83
CA PHE A 230 15.38 -24.85 9.84
C PHE A 230 14.19 -24.89 10.81
N VAL A 231 12.97 -24.75 10.27
CA VAL A 231 11.71 -24.77 11.04
C VAL A 231 10.68 -25.69 10.39
N SER A 232 9.62 -26.06 11.12
CA SER A 232 8.55 -26.87 10.53
C SER A 232 7.65 -26.04 9.61
N LYS A 233 7.04 -26.68 8.60
CA LYS A 233 6.01 -26.05 7.74
C LYS A 233 4.85 -25.46 8.55
N SER A 234 4.45 -26.17 9.61
CA SER A 234 3.39 -25.75 10.52
C SER A 234 3.75 -24.48 11.26
N THR A 235 5.00 -24.36 11.72
CA THR A 235 5.52 -23.15 12.37
C THR A 235 5.42 -21.95 11.44
N ILE A 236 5.78 -22.10 10.16
CA ILE A 236 5.67 -21.03 9.17
C ILE A 236 4.20 -20.63 8.96
N ASP A 237 3.30 -21.57 8.67
CA ASP A 237 1.90 -21.22 8.41
C ASP A 237 1.21 -20.60 9.64
N GLN A 238 1.49 -21.11 10.84
CA GLN A 238 1.01 -20.52 12.10
C GLN A 238 1.56 -19.11 12.33
N LEU A 239 2.82 -18.87 11.98
CA LEU A 239 3.44 -17.55 12.09
C LEU A 239 2.73 -16.53 11.20
N PHE A 240 2.47 -16.86 9.93
CA PHE A 240 1.70 -15.99 9.02
C PHE A 240 0.27 -15.76 9.51
N ARG A 241 -0.42 -16.79 10.01
CA ARG A 241 -1.78 -16.63 10.57
C ARG A 241 -1.79 -15.74 11.81
N LYS A 242 -0.83 -15.93 12.71
CA LYS A 242 -0.71 -15.12 13.92
C LYS A 242 -0.33 -13.68 13.63
N LYS A 243 0.61 -13.46 12.70
CA LYS A 243 1.17 -12.14 12.39
C LYS A 243 0.36 -11.35 11.38
N LEU A 244 -0.37 -11.99 10.46
CA LEU A 244 -1.08 -11.34 9.36
C LEU A 244 -2.56 -11.76 9.22
N GLY A 245 -3.02 -12.77 9.96
CA GLY A 245 -4.38 -13.30 9.81
C GLY A 245 -4.60 -14.19 8.58
N ILE A 246 -3.55 -14.48 7.80
CA ILE A 246 -3.63 -15.24 6.54
C ILE A 246 -2.59 -16.36 6.48
N SER A 247 -2.79 -17.34 5.59
CA SER A 247 -1.83 -18.42 5.37
C SER A 247 -0.62 -17.96 4.56
N PHE A 248 0.47 -18.73 4.61
CA PHE A 248 1.69 -18.49 3.82
C PHE A 248 1.39 -18.38 2.31
N TYR A 249 0.64 -19.34 1.75
CA TYR A 249 0.32 -19.33 0.32
C TYR A 249 -0.61 -18.19 -0.09
N ARG A 250 -1.49 -17.73 0.82
CA ARG A 250 -2.34 -16.57 0.56
C ARG A 250 -1.49 -15.30 0.49
N TYR A 251 -0.55 -15.14 1.43
CA TYR A 251 0.42 -14.05 1.40
C TYR A 251 1.26 -14.08 0.12
N LEU A 252 1.87 -15.22 -0.24
CA LEU A 252 2.64 -15.37 -1.48
C LEU A 252 1.80 -14.98 -2.71
N THR A 253 0.56 -15.48 -2.82
CA THR A 253 -0.33 -15.15 -3.95
C THR A 253 -0.57 -13.65 -4.02
N GLN A 254 -0.79 -12.99 -2.89
CA GLN A 254 -0.99 -11.54 -2.83
C GLN A 254 0.25 -10.78 -3.27
N SER A 255 1.44 -11.13 -2.74
CA SER A 255 2.70 -10.51 -3.17
C SER A 255 2.90 -10.58 -4.68
N ARG A 256 2.54 -11.70 -5.32
CA ARG A 256 2.58 -11.85 -6.78
C ARG A 256 1.57 -10.97 -7.51
N LEU A 257 0.35 -10.87 -6.99
CA LEU A 257 -0.70 -10.03 -7.58
C LEU A 257 -0.40 -8.53 -7.45
N ILE A 258 0.28 -8.11 -6.38
CA ILE A 258 0.75 -6.74 -6.18
C ILE A 258 1.78 -6.38 -7.24
N ALA A 259 2.84 -7.18 -7.35
CA ALA A 259 3.87 -6.97 -8.36
C ALA A 259 3.28 -6.99 -9.79
N ALA A 260 2.26 -7.82 -10.02
CA ALA A 260 1.55 -7.82 -11.30
C ALA A 260 0.78 -6.52 -11.55
N LYS A 261 0.08 -5.99 -10.53
CA LYS A 261 -0.72 -4.75 -10.64
C LYS A 261 0.18 -3.58 -11.06
N GLU A 262 1.34 -3.41 -10.42
CA GLU A 262 2.31 -2.36 -10.73
C GLU A 262 2.77 -2.43 -12.20
N ARG A 263 3.23 -3.61 -12.64
CA ARG A 263 3.72 -3.81 -14.01
C ARG A 263 2.64 -3.66 -15.07
N ILE A 264 1.38 -3.94 -14.73
CA ILE A 264 0.24 -3.66 -15.62
C ILE A 264 0.06 -2.15 -15.82
N LEU A 265 0.19 -1.36 -14.75
CA LEU A 265 0.09 0.11 -14.81
C LEU A 265 1.25 0.73 -15.59
N GLU A 266 2.43 0.12 -15.52
CA GLU A 266 3.60 0.49 -16.33
C GLU A 266 3.46 0.12 -17.82
N GLY A 267 2.38 -0.60 -18.18
CA GLY A 267 2.05 -0.93 -19.56
C GLY A 267 2.74 -2.20 -20.09
N GLU A 268 3.29 -3.05 -19.22
CA GLU A 268 3.92 -4.29 -19.63
C GLU A 268 2.93 -5.31 -20.25
N ALA A 269 3.47 -6.25 -21.03
CA ALA A 269 2.68 -7.28 -21.68
C ALA A 269 2.22 -8.34 -20.68
N LEU A 270 0.90 -8.52 -20.53
CA LEU A 270 0.26 -9.44 -19.56
C LEU A 270 0.84 -10.86 -19.56
N GLY A 271 1.21 -11.39 -20.74
CA GLY A 271 1.81 -12.72 -20.86
C GLY A 271 3.16 -12.85 -20.14
N ARG A 272 3.99 -11.79 -20.18
CA ARG A 272 5.28 -11.74 -19.45
C ARG A 272 5.07 -11.52 -17.96
N ILE A 273 4.13 -10.64 -17.59
CA ILE A 273 3.84 -10.35 -16.18
C ILE A 273 3.47 -11.64 -15.43
N CYS A 274 2.63 -12.49 -16.02
CA CYS A 274 2.24 -13.76 -15.41
C CYS A 274 3.43 -14.63 -15.01
N THR A 275 4.38 -14.84 -15.92
CA THR A 275 5.56 -15.68 -15.66
C THR A 275 6.54 -15.02 -14.70
N ASP A 276 6.76 -13.72 -14.89
CA ASP A 276 7.80 -13.00 -14.16
C ASP A 276 7.42 -12.74 -12.69
N VAL A 277 6.12 -12.73 -12.38
CA VAL A 277 5.63 -12.69 -10.99
C VAL A 277 5.39 -14.09 -10.42
N GLY A 278 5.72 -15.16 -11.14
CA GLY A 278 5.77 -16.52 -10.60
C GLY A 278 4.45 -17.30 -10.64
N PHE A 279 3.48 -16.92 -11.48
CA PHE A 279 2.34 -17.79 -11.76
C PHE A 279 2.70 -18.84 -12.82
N ALA A 280 2.30 -20.10 -12.57
CA ALA A 280 2.59 -21.22 -13.46
C ALA A 280 1.90 -21.07 -14.84
N ASP A 281 0.71 -20.50 -14.87
CA ASP A 281 -0.08 -20.33 -16.08
C ASP A 281 -1.01 -19.10 -16.00
N TYR A 282 -1.36 -18.57 -17.17
CA TYR A 282 -2.19 -17.38 -17.30
C TYR A 282 -3.62 -17.58 -16.75
N SER A 283 -4.19 -18.78 -16.83
CA SER A 283 -5.53 -19.05 -16.31
C SER A 283 -5.57 -19.00 -14.78
N THR A 284 -4.51 -19.43 -14.11
CA THR A 284 -4.36 -19.32 -12.65
C THR A 284 -4.14 -17.87 -12.24
N PHE A 285 -3.26 -17.14 -12.94
CA PHE A 285 -3.08 -15.70 -12.75
C PHE A 285 -4.39 -14.94 -12.93
N TYR A 286 -5.07 -15.13 -14.06
CA TYR A 286 -6.34 -14.45 -14.38
C TYR A 286 -7.41 -14.68 -13.31
N ARG A 287 -7.59 -15.94 -12.86
CA ARG A 287 -8.57 -16.26 -11.81
C ARG A 287 -8.20 -15.64 -10.47
N ALA A 288 -6.91 -15.62 -10.12
CA ALA A 288 -6.43 -14.98 -8.89
C ALA A 288 -6.63 -13.46 -8.96
N PHE A 289 -6.22 -12.83 -10.06
CA PHE A 289 -6.36 -11.39 -10.29
C PHE A 289 -7.83 -10.96 -10.30
N ARG A 290 -8.70 -11.66 -11.02
CA ARG A 290 -10.15 -11.38 -11.04
C ARG A 290 -10.81 -11.54 -9.68
N ARG A 291 -10.37 -12.53 -8.89
CA ARG A 291 -10.89 -12.74 -7.54
C ARG A 291 -10.45 -11.61 -6.61
N GLU A 292 -9.22 -11.14 -6.76
CA GLU A 292 -8.62 -10.14 -5.88
C GLU A 292 -8.94 -8.70 -6.30
N TYR A 293 -9.22 -8.42 -7.57
CA TYR A 293 -9.46 -7.06 -8.07
C TYR A 293 -10.83 -6.88 -8.73
N GLY A 294 -11.64 -7.95 -8.83
CA GLY A 294 -12.97 -7.92 -9.43
C GLY A 294 -12.99 -7.81 -10.97
N VAL A 295 -11.89 -7.39 -11.58
CA VAL A 295 -11.78 -7.06 -13.01
C VAL A 295 -10.72 -7.91 -13.70
N ALA A 296 -10.75 -8.00 -15.03
CA ALA A 296 -9.68 -8.67 -15.76
C ALA A 296 -8.39 -7.83 -15.75
N PRO A 297 -7.20 -8.45 -15.80
CA PRO A 297 -5.95 -7.72 -15.95
C PRO A 297 -5.91 -6.78 -17.17
N SER A 298 -6.55 -7.18 -18.27
CA SER A 298 -6.71 -6.35 -19.48
C SER A 298 -7.54 -5.11 -19.20
N ASP A 299 -8.71 -5.30 -18.59
CA ASP A 299 -9.64 -4.21 -18.30
C ASP A 299 -8.99 -3.24 -17.31
N PHE A 300 -8.33 -3.78 -16.27
CA PHE A 300 -7.57 -2.98 -15.30
C PHE A 300 -6.54 -2.07 -15.98
N ARG A 301 -5.82 -2.57 -16.98
CA ARG A 301 -4.89 -1.75 -17.78
C ARG A 301 -5.63 -0.67 -18.56
N ASP A 302 -6.72 -1.03 -19.22
CA ASP A 302 -7.43 -0.12 -20.13
C ASP A 302 -8.20 0.98 -19.37
N PHE A 303 -8.57 0.73 -18.11
CA PHE A 303 -9.15 1.74 -17.21
C PHE A 303 -8.13 2.76 -16.70
N ASN A 304 -6.86 2.35 -16.55
CA ASN A 304 -5.80 3.18 -15.98
C ASN A 304 -4.84 3.75 -17.03
N ARG A 305 -5.10 3.51 -18.32
CA ARG A 305 -4.40 4.21 -19.40
C ARG A 305 -4.91 5.66 -19.46
N PRO A 306 -4.02 6.67 -19.46
CA PRO A 306 -4.40 8.06 -19.70
C PRO A 306 -5.00 8.26 -21.09
#